data_AF-A0A832IUD4-F1
#
_entry.id   AF-A0A832IUD4-F1
#
_cell.length_a   1.000
_cell.length_b   1.000
_cell.length_c   1.000
_cell.angle_alpha   90.00
_cell.angle_beta   90.00
_cell.angle_gamma   90.00
#
_symmetry.space_group_name_H-M   'P 1'
#
loop_
_entity.id
_entity.type
_entity.pdbx_description
1 polymer ?
#
loop_
_entity_poly.entity_id
_entity_poly.type
_entity_poly.pdbx_seq_one_letter_code
_entity_poly.pdbx_strand_id
1 'polypeptide(L)' 'MKKVSAVLLLCLTAPITVFCEVSQLKPAVGKNGMVVSSDSIATAIGVKILIEGGNAVDAAVAVGFALAVTYPQAGNLG' A
#
# COMPACT_ATOMS: atom_id res chain seq x y z
N MET A 1 -46.92 -31.76 2.41
CA MET A 1 -45.63 -32.47 2.59
C MET A 1 -44.50 -31.97 1.67
N LYS A 2 -44.78 -31.47 0.44
CA LYS A 2 -43.75 -30.98 -0.49
C LYS A 2 -43.09 -29.63 -0.10
N LYS A 3 -43.83 -28.75 0.58
CA LYS A 3 -43.35 -27.41 0.99
C LYS A 3 -42.36 -27.42 2.16
N VAL A 4 -42.50 -28.38 3.08
CA VAL A 4 -41.60 -28.53 4.24
C VAL A 4 -40.22 -29.05 3.80
N SER A 5 -40.18 -29.93 2.80
CA SER A 5 -38.93 -30.42 2.20
C SER A 5 -38.16 -29.31 1.47
N ALA A 6 -38.85 -28.39 0.77
CA ALA A 6 -38.22 -27.27 0.07
C ALA A 6 -37.62 -26.21 1.02
N VAL A 7 -38.25 -25.95 2.17
CA VAL A 7 -37.73 -25.02 3.19
C VAL A 7 -36.52 -25.61 3.92
N LEU A 8 -36.54 -26.92 4.19
CA LEU A 8 -35.43 -27.62 4.84
C LEU A 8 -34.19 -27.70 3.92
N LEU A 9 -34.39 -27.82 2.60
CA LEU A 9 -33.31 -27.83 1.61
C LEU A 9 -32.67 -26.44 1.42
N LEU A 10 -33.46 -25.36 1.52
CA LEU A 10 -32.98 -23.98 1.39
C LEU A 10 -32.18 -23.51 2.62
N CYS A 11 -32.50 -24.02 3.81
CA CYS A 11 -31.76 -23.73 5.04
C CYS A 11 -30.42 -24.50 5.15
N LEU A 12 -30.27 -25.67 4.53
CA LEU A 12 -29.04 -26.47 4.60
C LEU A 12 -27.88 -25.91 3.75
N THR A 13 -28.18 -25.06 2.76
CA THR A 13 -27.15 -24.42 1.89
C THR A 13 -26.75 -23.03 2.37
N ALA A 14 -27.30 -22.55 3.49
CA ALA A 14 -27.21 -21.16 3.90
C ALA A 14 -26.00 -20.71 4.74
N PRO A 15 -25.05 -21.54 5.25
CA PRO A 15 -23.96 -20.99 6.07
C PRO A 15 -22.61 -20.84 5.35
N ILE A 16 -22.54 -20.94 4.01
CA ILE A 16 -21.23 -20.95 3.31
C ILE A 16 -20.94 -19.66 2.52
N THR A 17 -21.94 -18.85 2.17
CA THR A 17 -21.67 -17.51 1.59
C THR A 17 -21.46 -16.47 2.68
N VAL A 18 -20.68 -16.80 3.71
CA VAL A 18 -19.96 -15.77 4.46
C VAL A 18 -18.95 -15.22 3.45
N PHE A 19 -19.34 -14.14 2.78
CA PHE A 19 -18.42 -13.32 2.02
C PHE A 19 -17.32 -12.90 2.99
N CYS A 20 -16.18 -13.59 2.89
CA CYS A 20 -14.92 -13.06 3.35
C CYS A 20 -14.61 -11.89 2.42
N GLU A 21 -15.13 -10.71 2.74
CA GLU A 21 -14.70 -9.48 2.11
C GLU A 21 -13.27 -9.23 2.62
N VAL A 22 -12.30 -9.91 2.00
CA VAL A 22 -10.88 -9.61 2.19
C VAL A 22 -10.73 -8.17 1.72
N SER A 23 -10.61 -7.24 2.66
CA SER A 23 -10.27 -5.86 2.37
C SER A 23 -8.97 -5.86 1.55
N GLN A 24 -9.10 -5.71 0.23
CA GLN A 24 -7.98 -5.73 -0.69
C GLN A 24 -7.24 -4.40 -0.49
N LEU A 25 -6.12 -4.43 0.25
CA LEU A 25 -5.22 -3.29 0.30
C LEU A 25 -4.75 -2.98 -1.12
N LYS A 26 -5.18 -1.84 -1.66
CA LYS A 26 -4.74 -1.39 -2.99
C LYS A 26 -3.31 -0.88 -2.88
N PRO A 27 -2.32 -1.47 -3.58
CA PRO A 27 -0.97 -0.95 -3.56
C PRO A 27 -0.92 0.41 -4.23
N ALA A 28 -0.03 1.28 -3.76
CA ALA A 28 0.39 2.42 -4.57
C ALA A 28 1.10 1.90 -5.82
N VAL A 29 0.85 2.52 -6.97
CA VAL A 29 1.42 2.11 -8.27
C VAL A 29 2.04 3.33 -8.95
N GLY A 30 3.27 3.19 -9.43
CA GLY A 30 3.98 4.19 -10.21
C GLY A 30 4.38 3.58 -11.55
N LYS A 31 3.94 4.18 -12.67
CA LYS A 31 4.20 3.65 -14.02
C LYS A 31 5.66 3.83 -14.45
N ASN A 32 6.27 4.95 -14.07
CA ASN A 32 7.59 5.38 -14.54
C ASN A 32 8.66 5.33 -13.45
N GLY A 33 8.26 5.39 -12.19
CA GLY A 33 9.13 5.39 -11.03
C GLY A 33 8.30 5.44 -9.75
N MET A 34 8.89 5.00 -8.64
CA MET A 34 8.28 5.01 -7.32
C MET A 34 9.36 5.22 -6.27
N VAL A 35 9.01 5.94 -5.21
CA VAL A 35 9.82 6.09 -4.00
C VAL A 35 8.95 5.72 -2.81
N VAL A 36 9.52 5.03 -1.83
CA VAL A 36 8.87 4.66 -0.58
C VAL A 36 9.83 4.97 0.55
N SER A 37 9.37 5.65 1.58
CA SER A 37 10.13 5.89 2.81
C SER A 37 9.20 6.05 4.02
N SER A 38 9.77 6.09 5.23
CA SER A 38 9.03 6.26 6.49
C SER A 38 8.39 7.65 6.66
N ASP A 39 8.72 8.61 5.79
CA ASP A 39 8.23 9.98 5.84
C ASP A 39 7.66 10.43 4.49
N SER A 40 6.55 11.17 4.51
CA SER A 40 5.86 11.59 3.29
C SER A 40 6.61 12.70 2.56
N ILE A 41 7.29 13.60 3.28
CA ILE A 41 8.09 14.70 2.70
C ILE A 41 9.33 14.12 2.02
N ALA A 42 10.05 13.21 2.68
CA ALA A 42 11.19 12.53 2.08
C ALA A 42 10.80 11.74 0.83
N THR A 43 9.66 11.05 0.86
CA THR A 43 9.10 10.37 -0.32
C THR A 43 8.84 11.34 -1.47
N ALA A 44 8.20 12.49 -1.19
CA ALA A 44 7.91 13.51 -2.19
C ALA A 44 9.19 14.13 -2.80
N ILE A 45 10.23 14.34 -2.00
CA ILE A 45 11.54 14.81 -2.47
C ILE A 45 12.17 13.79 -3.43
N GLY A 46 12.18 12.51 -3.08
CA GLY A 46 12.69 11.47 -3.98
C GLY A 46 11.93 11.39 -5.31
N VAL A 47 10.59 11.48 -5.26
CA VAL A 47 9.76 11.54 -6.47
C VAL A 47 10.09 12.77 -7.32
N LYS A 48 10.31 13.94 -6.70
CA LYS A 48 10.71 15.17 -7.39
C LYS A 48 12.05 14.99 -8.12
N ILE A 49 13.03 14.35 -7.50
CA ILE A 49 14.32 14.05 -8.15
C ILE A 49 14.16 13.11 -9.36
N LEU A 50 13.32 12.08 -9.26
CA LEU A 50 13.01 11.22 -10.42
C LEU A 50 12.33 12.00 -11.55
N ILE A 51 11.39 12.90 -11.22
CA ILE A 51 10.70 13.77 -12.20
C ILE A 51 11.69 14.73 -12.88
N GLU A 52 12.68 15.24 -12.14
CA GLU A 52 13.73 16.12 -12.64
C GLU A 52 14.78 15.40 -13.52
N GLY A 53 14.64 14.08 -13.70
CA GLY A 53 15.53 13.27 -14.54
C GLY A 53 16.70 12.65 -13.80
N GLY A 54 16.73 12.74 -12.47
CA GLY A 54 17.67 11.98 -11.64
C GLY A 54 17.41 10.47 -11.73
N ASN A 55 18.46 9.69 -11.55
CA ASN A 55 18.35 8.24 -11.52
C ASN A 55 17.91 7.74 -10.12
N ALA A 56 17.80 6.42 -9.96
CA ALA A 56 17.40 5.81 -8.68
C ALA A 56 18.36 6.11 -7.52
N VAL A 57 19.67 6.22 -7.79
CA VAL A 57 20.70 6.57 -6.79
C VAL A 57 20.55 8.02 -6.37
N ASP A 58 20.37 8.95 -7.32
CA ASP A 58 20.16 10.37 -7.01
C ASP A 58 18.94 10.57 -6.10
N ALA A 59 17.84 9.89 -6.44
CA ALA A 59 16.62 9.92 -5.63
C ALA A 59 16.83 9.30 -4.24
N ALA A 60 17.57 8.20 -4.12
CA ALA A 60 17.86 7.56 -2.84
C ALA A 60 18.74 8.44 -1.93
N VAL A 61 19.75 9.10 -2.50
CA VAL A 61 20.61 10.05 -1.75
C VAL A 61 19.79 11.25 -1.26
N ALA A 62 18.94 11.82 -2.11
CA ALA A 62 18.06 12.92 -1.73
C ALA A 62 17.07 12.52 -0.62
N VAL A 63 16.49 11.32 -0.70
CA VAL A 63 15.63 10.74 0.35
C VAL A 63 16.40 10.57 1.66
N GLY A 64 17.64 10.07 1.61
CA GLY A 64 18.51 9.92 2.78
C GLY A 64 18.76 11.24 3.51
N PHE A 65 19.15 12.29 2.75
CA PHE A 65 19.33 13.63 3.32
C PHE A 65 18.01 14.23 3.84
N ALA A 66 16.89 14.00 3.16
CA ALA A 66 15.58 14.45 3.63
C ALA A 66 15.20 13.77 4.97
N LEU A 67 15.37 12.45 5.07
CA LEU A 67 15.07 11.68 6.29
C LEU A 67 15.96 12.10 7.46
N ALA A 68 17.20 12.51 7.21
CA ALA A 68 18.08 13.05 8.26
C ALA A 68 17.52 14.31 8.93
N VAL A 69 16.55 14.99 8.30
CA VAL A 69 15.87 16.16 8.84
C VAL A 69 14.44 15.84 9.26
N THR A 70 13.67 15.15 8.42
CA THR A 70 12.24 14.93 8.63
C THR A 70 11.94 13.70 9.48
N TYR A 71 12.88 12.76 9.59
CA TYR A 71 12.73 11.52 10.36
C TYR A 71 13.92 11.28 11.31
N PRO A 72 14.19 12.19 12.28
CA PRO A 72 15.41 12.18 13.10
C PRO A 72 15.53 10.99 14.06
N GLN A 73 14.47 10.20 14.23
CA GLN A 73 14.51 8.97 15.03
C GLN A 73 15.37 7.88 14.37
N ALA A 74 15.58 7.93 13.05
CA ALA A 74 16.40 6.94 12.33
C ALA A 74 17.18 7.49 11.14
N GLY A 75 16.67 8.51 10.44
CA GLY A 75 17.45 9.23 9.42
C GLY A 75 18.53 10.06 10.09
N ASN A 76 19.77 9.95 9.64
CA ASN A 76 20.91 10.61 10.25
C ASN A 76 22.01 10.92 9.21
N LEU A 77 22.97 11.76 9.63
CA LEU A 77 24.20 12.08 8.89
C LEU A 77 25.47 11.55 9.57
N GLY A 78 25.34 10.90 10.73
CA GLY A 78 26.43 10.59 11.66
C GLY A 78 26.40 9.16 12.16
#